data_AF-A0A161MCE2-F1
#
_entry.id   AF-A0A161MCE2-F1
#
_cell.length_a   1.000
_cell.length_b   1.000
_cell.length_c   1.000
_cell.angle_alpha   90.00
_cell.angle_beta   90.00
_cell.angle_gamma   90.00
#
_symmetry.space_group_name_H-M   'P 1'
#
loop_
_entity.id
_entity.type
_entity.pdbx_description
1 polymer ?
#
loop_
_entity_poly.entity_id
_entity_poly.type
_entity_poly.pdbx_seq_one_letter_code
_entity_poly.pdbx_strand_id
1 'polypeptide(L)'
;MAVSDLPVSDLPVSGPPVPSPAAAAPTASAALAAPARSDVLVAHQPAFLPWMGYLSRLTDVTRLVVLDQVQFTKGGWQNRNYIRGPHGSAHLLTVPVRHDFGQSLRQVHLAQDAWRARHWRALTERYGRAPYWPDWRDRLQEVYARRWEYLIDIDEALLRLLLDGFGLPVTLVRASTLPVAGRKTALLTDLCRQTGARVLRVGTGGTSYLDAALLKGAGIRVEVATYQPPPTSGGSAINPRTGRAVPLSALDALLHHGPGARDLLLSGARLHTWPEVHP
;
A
#
# COMPACT_ATOMS: atom_id res chain seq x y z
N MET A 1 36.86 31.56 -59.27
CA MET A 1 36.61 32.97 -58.88
C MET A 1 35.17 33.07 -58.43
N ALA A 2 34.78 33.66 -57.31
CA ALA A 2 35.40 33.97 -56.02
C ALA A 2 34.20 34.27 -55.09
N VAL A 3 34.03 33.49 -54.02
CA VAL A 3 34.16 33.90 -52.59
C VAL A 3 33.10 34.90 -52.08
N SER A 4 32.29 34.42 -51.13
CA SER A 4 31.84 35.11 -49.89
C SER A 4 30.77 34.22 -49.22
N ASP A 5 31.07 33.27 -48.33
CA ASP A 5 31.60 33.30 -46.95
C ASP A 5 30.80 34.11 -45.89
N LEU A 6 30.13 33.33 -45.02
CA LEU A 6 29.84 33.49 -43.57
C LEU A 6 28.68 34.40 -43.08
N PRO A 7 28.11 34.19 -41.86
CA PRO A 7 28.23 33.05 -40.93
C PRO A 7 26.89 32.46 -40.42
N VAL A 8 27.00 31.25 -39.87
CA VAL A 8 26.04 30.57 -38.98
C VAL A 8 26.03 31.29 -37.64
N SER A 9 24.87 31.80 -37.22
CA SER A 9 24.65 32.36 -35.88
C SER A 9 24.03 31.30 -34.97
N ASP A 10 24.89 30.63 -34.19
CA ASP A 10 24.49 29.89 -33.00
C ASP A 10 24.08 30.88 -31.91
N LEU A 11 22.78 30.95 -31.62
CA LEU A 11 22.26 31.64 -30.44
C LEU A 11 22.09 30.61 -29.31
N PRO A 12 22.70 30.81 -28.13
CA PRO A 12 22.45 29.97 -26.97
C PRO A 12 21.07 30.29 -26.40
N VAL A 13 20.11 29.38 -26.57
CA VAL A 13 18.84 29.44 -25.83
C VAL A 13 19.13 28.98 -24.39
N SER A 14 19.47 29.93 -23.54
CA SER A 14 19.59 29.74 -22.10
C SER A 14 18.20 29.53 -21.50
N GLY A 15 17.77 28.27 -21.40
CA GLY A 15 16.64 27.90 -20.55
C GLY A 15 16.97 28.11 -19.07
N PRO A 16 15.97 28.32 -18.19
CA PRO A 16 16.22 28.50 -16.76
C PRO A 16 16.91 27.25 -16.18
N PRO A 17 17.77 27.42 -15.16
CA PRO A 17 18.53 26.31 -14.60
C PRO A 17 17.59 25.24 -14.05
N VAL A 18 17.74 24.02 -14.57
CA VAL A 18 17.17 22.82 -13.95
C VAL A 18 17.85 22.66 -12.59
N PRO A 19 17.12 22.64 -11.46
CA PRO A 19 17.76 22.41 -10.18
C PRO A 19 18.39 21.01 -10.18
N SER A 20 19.70 20.98 -10.00
CA SER A 20 20.48 19.77 -9.76
C SER A 20 19.95 19.09 -8.49
N PRO A 21 19.51 17.82 -8.53
CA PRO A 21 19.22 17.10 -7.31
C PRO A 21 20.57 16.73 -6.68
N ALA A 22 21.01 17.54 -5.73
CA ALA A 22 22.06 17.14 -4.81
C ALA A 22 21.59 15.86 -4.11
N ALA A 23 22.37 14.79 -4.31
CA ALA A 23 22.18 13.52 -3.67
C ALA A 23 22.21 13.69 -2.15
N ALA A 24 21.04 13.57 -1.54
CA ALA A 24 20.89 13.12 -0.17
C ALA A 24 19.66 12.22 -0.18
N ALA A 25 19.88 10.91 -0.03
CA ALA A 25 18.81 10.02 0.38
C ALA A 25 18.14 10.66 1.61
N PRO A 26 16.80 10.78 1.65
CA PRO A 26 16.16 11.35 2.82
C PRO A 26 16.40 10.40 3.99
N THR A 27 17.36 10.73 4.84
CA THR A 27 17.46 10.21 6.19
C THR A 27 16.10 10.46 6.82
N ALA A 28 15.39 9.39 7.15
CA ALA A 28 14.04 9.43 7.71
C ALA A 28 14.03 10.35 8.94
N SER A 29 13.54 11.58 8.78
CA SER A 29 13.32 12.50 9.87
C SER A 29 11.99 12.15 10.51
N ALA A 30 12.09 11.51 11.67
CA ALA A 30 11.00 11.10 12.52
C ALA A 30 10.26 12.32 13.08
N ALA A 31 9.06 12.55 12.58
CA ALA A 31 8.00 13.18 13.35
C ALA A 31 6.68 12.46 13.03
N LEU A 32 6.26 11.59 13.94
CA LEU A 32 4.85 11.26 14.08
C LEU A 32 4.17 12.57 14.51
N ALA A 33 3.17 13.04 13.77
CA ALA A 33 2.46 14.28 14.08
C ALA A 33 1.65 14.22 15.40
N ALA A 34 1.59 13.04 16.04
CA ALA A 34 1.05 12.78 17.38
C ALA A 34 1.73 11.50 17.94
N PRO A 35 1.86 11.32 19.27
CA PRO A 35 2.43 10.08 19.82
C PRO A 35 1.64 8.86 19.33
N ALA A 36 2.35 7.81 18.94
CA ALA A 36 1.73 6.59 18.43
C ALA A 36 0.81 5.96 19.48
N ARG A 37 -0.37 5.53 19.04
CA ARG A 37 -1.39 4.92 19.89
C ARG A 37 -1.11 3.45 20.12
N SER A 38 -0.61 3.13 21.31
CA SER A 38 -0.39 1.74 21.75
C SER A 38 -1.69 1.03 22.16
N ASP A 39 -2.78 1.76 22.37
CA ASP A 39 -4.09 1.21 22.74
C ASP A 39 -4.90 0.70 21.53
N VAL A 40 -4.39 0.89 20.31
CA VAL A 40 -5.05 0.53 19.05
C VAL A 40 -4.40 -0.69 18.42
N LEU A 41 -5.22 -1.71 18.13
CA LEU A 41 -4.86 -2.82 17.26
C LEU A 41 -5.36 -2.53 15.84
N VAL A 42 -4.42 -2.52 14.89
CA VAL A 42 -4.74 -2.74 13.48
C VAL A 42 -4.33 -4.15 13.11
N ALA A 43 -5.30 -4.98 12.74
CA ALA A 43 -5.07 -6.32 12.24
C ALA A 43 -5.72 -6.48 10.86
N HIS A 44 -4.94 -6.89 9.86
CA HIS A 44 -5.44 -7.01 8.50
C HIS A 44 -4.75 -8.13 7.73
N GLN A 45 -5.47 -8.71 6.78
CA GLN A 45 -4.90 -9.67 5.84
C GLN A 45 -3.79 -9.00 5.01
N PRO A 46 -2.77 -9.75 4.58
CA PRO A 46 -1.82 -9.25 3.58
C PRO A 46 -2.55 -8.84 2.30
N ALA A 47 -1.98 -7.87 1.60
CA ALA A 47 -2.45 -7.41 0.31
C ALA A 47 -1.27 -7.10 -0.60
N PHE A 48 -1.39 -7.49 -1.86
CA PHE A 48 -0.38 -7.20 -2.87
C PHE A 48 -0.42 -5.73 -3.26
N LEU A 49 0.72 -5.02 -3.18
CA LEU A 49 0.85 -3.59 -3.49
C LEU A 49 -0.30 -2.72 -2.91
N PRO A 50 -0.54 -2.68 -1.59
CA PRO A 50 -1.75 -2.07 -1.00
C PRO A 50 -2.08 -0.65 -1.47
N TRP A 51 -3.36 -0.28 -1.41
CA TRP A 51 -3.87 1.06 -1.75
C TRP A 51 -3.82 2.04 -0.56
N MET A 52 -4.03 3.33 -0.81
CA MET A 52 -3.98 4.38 0.22
C MET A 52 -4.89 4.11 1.43
N GLY A 53 -6.12 3.64 1.19
CA GLY A 53 -7.05 3.27 2.25
C GLY A 53 -6.62 2.06 3.09
N TYR A 54 -5.67 1.25 2.61
CA TYR A 54 -5.01 0.25 3.45
C TYR A 54 -4.07 0.94 4.46
N LEU A 55 -3.20 1.83 3.95
CA LEU A 55 -2.20 2.55 4.74
C LEU A 55 -2.81 3.59 5.69
N SER A 56 -3.99 4.14 5.37
CA SER A 56 -4.63 5.19 6.18
C SER A 56 -4.99 4.71 7.59
N ARG A 57 -5.07 3.39 7.79
CA ARG A 57 -5.27 2.77 9.10
C ARG A 57 -4.05 2.85 10.00
N LEU A 58 -2.88 3.11 9.42
CA LEU A 58 -1.57 2.96 10.03
C LEU A 58 -0.92 4.30 10.40
N THR A 59 -1.65 5.41 10.29
CA THR A 59 -1.11 6.78 10.35
C THR A 59 -0.69 7.23 11.75
N ASP A 60 -1.22 6.60 12.81
CA ASP A 60 -0.98 6.91 14.22
C ASP A 60 -0.66 5.65 15.05
N VAL A 61 -0.30 4.52 14.42
CA VAL A 61 0.09 3.27 15.11
C VAL A 61 1.50 2.84 14.72
N THR A 62 2.14 2.02 15.57
CA THR A 62 3.51 1.49 15.34
C THR A 62 3.54 0.03 14.95
N ARG A 63 2.38 -0.65 14.92
CA ARG A 63 2.29 -2.08 14.61
C ARG A 63 1.10 -2.37 13.71
N LEU A 64 1.34 -3.19 12.70
CA LEU A 64 0.30 -3.91 11.96
C LEU A 64 0.43 -5.39 12.26
N VAL A 65 -0.65 -5.99 12.76
CA VAL A 65 -0.76 -7.45 12.83
C VAL A 65 -1.25 -7.98 11.48
N VAL A 66 -0.38 -8.72 10.79
CA VAL A 66 -0.69 -9.34 9.50
C VAL A 66 -1.42 -10.66 9.75
N LEU A 67 -2.67 -10.75 9.32
CA LEU A 67 -3.53 -11.93 9.46
C LEU A 67 -3.17 -12.98 8.39
N ASP A 68 -2.03 -13.64 8.54
CA ASP A 68 -1.47 -14.61 7.60
C ASP A 68 -2.06 -16.02 7.74
N GLN A 69 -2.66 -16.33 8.89
CA GLN A 69 -3.30 -17.60 9.19
C GLN A 69 -4.75 -17.73 8.66
N VAL A 70 -5.35 -16.64 8.17
CA VAL A 70 -6.71 -16.66 7.61
C VAL A 70 -6.73 -17.25 6.21
N GLN A 71 -7.93 -17.62 5.74
CA GLN A 71 -8.13 -18.23 4.43
C GLN A 71 -7.78 -17.27 3.28
N PHE A 72 -7.11 -17.79 2.26
CA PHE A 72 -6.93 -17.13 0.97
C PHE A 72 -8.24 -17.05 0.20
N THR A 73 -8.50 -15.89 -0.38
CA THR A 73 -9.70 -15.57 -1.15
C THR A 73 -9.31 -15.39 -2.62
N LYS A 74 -9.72 -16.32 -3.47
CA LYS A 74 -9.53 -16.20 -4.92
C LYS A 74 -10.18 -14.92 -5.43
N GLY A 75 -9.39 -14.10 -6.12
CA GLY A 75 -9.85 -12.78 -6.59
C GLY A 75 -9.93 -11.72 -5.49
N GLY A 76 -9.45 -12.00 -4.28
CA GLY A 76 -9.20 -10.97 -3.28
C GLY A 76 -8.04 -10.06 -3.68
N TRP A 77 -7.78 -9.03 -2.88
CA TRP A 77 -6.64 -8.12 -3.06
C TRP A 77 -5.32 -8.68 -2.52
N GLN A 78 -5.34 -9.93 -2.05
CA GLN A 78 -4.18 -10.63 -1.50
C GLN A 78 -3.11 -10.86 -2.59
N ASN A 79 -3.49 -11.11 -3.85
CA ASN A 79 -2.53 -11.40 -4.92
C ASN A 79 -2.67 -10.51 -6.15
N ARG A 80 -3.39 -9.39 -6.05
CA ARG A 80 -3.61 -8.48 -7.19
C ARG A 80 -3.93 -7.08 -6.72
N ASN A 81 -3.55 -6.08 -7.52
CA ASN A 81 -3.98 -4.70 -7.35
C ASN A 81 -3.85 -3.92 -8.65
N TYR A 82 -4.53 -2.78 -8.73
CA TYR A 82 -4.45 -1.87 -9.85
C TYR A 82 -3.24 -0.94 -9.73
N ILE A 83 -2.58 -0.75 -10.85
CA ILE A 83 -1.65 0.37 -11.09
C ILE A 83 -2.22 1.27 -12.18
N ARG A 84 -1.58 2.41 -12.41
CA ARG A 84 -1.91 3.30 -13.52
C ARG A 84 -1.64 2.61 -14.84
N GLY A 85 -2.65 2.60 -15.70
CA GLY A 85 -2.59 2.16 -17.09
C GLY A 85 -2.46 3.33 -18.08
N PRO A 86 -2.41 3.02 -19.38
CA PRO A 86 -2.36 4.05 -20.43
C PRO A 86 -3.64 4.89 -20.43
N HIS A 87 -3.53 6.16 -20.81
CA HIS A 87 -4.67 7.09 -20.98
C HIS A 87 -5.61 7.16 -19.75
N GLY A 88 -5.07 7.07 -18.53
CA GLY A 88 -5.86 7.16 -17.30
C GLY A 88 -6.70 5.90 -16.97
N SER A 89 -6.52 4.81 -17.70
CA SER A 89 -7.15 3.52 -17.39
C SER A 89 -6.47 2.83 -16.20
N ALA A 90 -7.19 1.93 -15.52
CA ALA A 90 -6.62 1.07 -14.49
C ALA A 90 -6.03 -0.21 -15.12
N HIS A 91 -4.82 -0.58 -14.72
CA HIS A 91 -4.15 -1.80 -15.17
C HIS A 91 -3.99 -2.78 -13.99
N LEU A 92 -4.61 -3.95 -14.07
CA LEU A 92 -4.60 -4.94 -12.98
C LEU A 92 -3.34 -5.82 -13.06
N LEU A 93 -2.48 -5.70 -12.05
CA LEU A 93 -1.41 -6.66 -11.83
C LEU A 93 -1.95 -7.82 -11.01
N THR A 94 -1.64 -9.06 -11.41
CA THR A 94 -1.98 -10.27 -10.64
C THR A 94 -0.72 -11.12 -10.48
N VAL A 95 -0.39 -11.44 -9.24
CA VAL A 95 0.59 -12.48 -8.91
C VAL A 95 -0.10 -13.84 -9.02
N PRO A 96 0.29 -14.70 -9.97
CA PRO A 96 -0.23 -16.05 -10.09
C PRO A 96 0.15 -16.90 -8.86
N VAL A 97 -0.80 -17.68 -8.36
CA VAL A 97 -0.64 -18.52 -7.17
C VAL A 97 -1.16 -19.93 -7.40
N ARG A 98 -0.59 -20.90 -6.71
CA ARG A 98 -1.17 -22.25 -6.52
C ARG A 98 -1.84 -22.26 -5.17
N HIS A 99 -3.12 -22.63 -5.14
CA HIS A 99 -3.85 -22.72 -3.89
C HIS A 99 -4.93 -23.79 -3.95
N ASP A 100 -5.24 -24.31 -2.77
CA ASP A 100 -6.40 -25.17 -2.52
C ASP A 100 -7.51 -24.37 -1.82
N PHE A 101 -8.75 -24.83 -1.95
CA PHE A 101 -9.86 -24.23 -1.24
C PHE A 101 -9.67 -24.36 0.28
N GLY A 102 -9.91 -23.27 1.03
CA GLY A 102 -9.73 -23.26 2.48
C GLY A 102 -8.28 -23.06 2.95
N GLN A 103 -7.31 -22.98 2.04
CA GLN A 103 -5.90 -22.83 2.39
C GLN A 103 -5.63 -21.49 3.09
N SER A 104 -4.75 -21.53 4.09
CA SER A 104 -4.28 -20.34 4.79
C SER A 104 -3.33 -19.51 3.92
N LEU A 105 -3.40 -18.18 4.02
CA LEU A 105 -2.54 -17.24 3.29
C LEU A 105 -1.04 -17.54 3.43
N ARG A 106 -0.57 -17.90 4.63
CA ARG A 106 0.84 -18.23 4.89
C ARG A 106 1.35 -19.46 4.13
N GLN A 107 0.45 -20.28 3.59
CA GLN A 107 0.77 -21.50 2.84
C GLN A 107 0.61 -21.31 1.32
N VAL A 108 0.15 -20.15 0.86
CA VAL A 108 -0.11 -19.92 -0.57
C VAL A 108 1.21 -19.75 -1.31
N HIS A 109 1.47 -20.66 -2.24
CA HIS A 109 2.66 -20.64 -3.08
C HIS A 109 2.44 -19.82 -4.35
N LEU A 110 3.51 -19.17 -4.83
CA LEU A 110 3.49 -18.52 -6.13
C LEU A 110 3.55 -19.55 -7.26
N ALA A 111 2.84 -19.28 -8.34
CA ALA A 111 2.81 -20.12 -9.53
C ALA A 111 3.53 -19.44 -10.68
N GLN A 112 4.53 -20.08 -11.29
CA GLN A 112 5.27 -19.52 -12.44
C GLN A 112 6.07 -18.26 -12.06
N ASP A 113 7.12 -17.96 -12.83
CA ASP A 113 8.01 -16.83 -12.55
C ASP A 113 7.88 -15.68 -13.57
N ALA A 114 7.31 -15.95 -14.75
CA ALA A 114 7.21 -14.99 -15.86
C ALA A 114 6.36 -13.75 -15.55
N TRP A 115 5.54 -13.78 -14.50
CA TRP A 115 4.80 -12.59 -14.04
C TRP A 115 5.73 -11.49 -13.52
N ARG A 116 6.90 -11.82 -12.96
CA ARG A 116 7.82 -10.82 -12.40
C ARG A 116 8.34 -9.88 -13.46
N ALA A 117 8.85 -10.43 -14.56
CA ALA A 117 9.33 -9.66 -15.70
C ALA A 117 8.20 -8.82 -16.33
N ARG A 118 6.98 -9.36 -16.42
CA ARG A 118 5.81 -8.64 -16.93
C ARG A 118 5.41 -7.47 -16.02
N HIS A 119 5.35 -7.68 -14.71
CA HIS A 119 5.05 -6.62 -13.75
C HIS A 119 6.14 -5.56 -13.76
N TRP A 120 7.42 -5.96 -13.77
CA TRP A 120 8.54 -5.02 -13.83
C TRP A 120 8.50 -4.14 -15.09
N ARG A 121 8.25 -4.76 -16.24
CA ARG A 121 8.06 -4.03 -17.50
C ARG A 121 6.88 -3.06 -17.41
N ALA A 122 5.73 -3.51 -16.87
CA ALA A 122 4.58 -2.64 -16.69
C ALA A 122 4.89 -1.45 -15.76
N LEU A 123 5.57 -1.68 -14.63
CA LEU A 123 5.96 -0.60 -13.73
C LEU A 123 6.91 0.40 -14.42
N THR A 124 7.91 -0.10 -15.13
CA THR A 124 8.87 0.74 -15.85
C THR A 124 8.19 1.58 -16.94
N GLU A 125 7.28 0.98 -17.72
CA GLU A 125 6.54 1.69 -18.77
C GLU A 125 5.58 2.75 -18.21
N ARG A 126 4.97 2.49 -17.04
CA ARG A 126 3.93 3.37 -16.46
C ARG A 126 4.48 4.45 -15.56
N TYR A 127 5.55 4.14 -14.84
CA TYR A 127 6.13 5.01 -13.83
C TYR A 127 7.54 5.48 -14.17
N GLY A 128 8.18 5.00 -15.24
CA GLY A 128 9.57 5.38 -15.56
C GLY A 128 9.80 6.88 -15.78
N ARG A 129 8.74 7.66 -15.98
CA ARG A 129 8.76 9.13 -16.09
C ARG A 129 8.18 9.84 -14.87
N ALA A 130 7.76 9.11 -13.83
CA ALA A 130 7.24 9.70 -12.62
C ALA A 130 8.39 10.40 -11.87
N PRO A 131 8.17 11.59 -11.26
CA PRO A 131 9.24 12.38 -10.68
C PRO A 131 10.09 11.65 -9.64
N TYR A 132 9.48 10.75 -8.86
CA TYR A 132 10.14 9.99 -7.80
C TYR A 132 10.45 8.55 -8.19
N TRP A 133 10.35 8.17 -9.47
CA TRP A 133 10.80 6.87 -9.95
C TRP A 133 12.28 6.58 -9.64
N PRO A 134 13.24 7.50 -9.89
CA PRO A 134 14.65 7.26 -9.61
C PRO A 134 14.93 6.82 -8.17
N ASP A 135 14.17 7.34 -7.20
CA ASP A 135 14.39 7.09 -5.76
C ASP A 135 13.98 5.67 -5.33
N TRP A 136 13.05 5.05 -6.07
CA TRP A 136 12.43 3.78 -5.68
C TRP A 136 12.69 2.63 -6.64
N ARG A 137 13.11 2.93 -7.88
CA ARG A 137 13.23 1.92 -8.94
C ARG A 137 14.15 0.76 -8.56
N ASP A 138 15.29 1.02 -7.92
CA ASP A 138 16.29 -0.02 -7.64
C ASP A 138 15.77 -0.98 -6.57
N ARG A 139 15.13 -0.45 -5.52
CA ARG A 139 14.48 -1.25 -4.46
C ARG A 139 13.29 -2.05 -4.99
N LEU A 140 12.50 -1.46 -5.89
CA LEU A 140 11.41 -2.19 -6.57
C LEU A 140 11.97 -3.29 -7.46
N GLN A 141 13.01 -2.98 -8.24
CA GLN A 141 13.67 -3.94 -9.12
C GLN A 141 14.21 -5.13 -8.33
N GLU A 142 14.80 -4.91 -7.16
CA GLU A 142 15.27 -5.98 -6.27
C GLU A 142 14.14 -6.95 -5.91
N VAL A 143 12.97 -6.42 -5.53
CA VAL A 143 11.79 -7.25 -5.24
C VAL A 143 11.34 -8.06 -6.45
N TYR A 144 11.32 -7.48 -7.65
CA TYR A 144 10.91 -8.20 -8.86
C TYR A 144 12.01 -9.10 -9.45
N ALA A 145 13.29 -8.88 -9.13
CA ALA A 145 14.40 -9.74 -9.52
C ALA A 145 14.46 -10.98 -8.63
N ARG A 146 14.13 -10.84 -7.34
CA ARG A 146 14.09 -11.95 -6.38
C ARG A 146 13.01 -12.97 -6.73
N ARG A 147 13.35 -14.26 -6.59
CA ARG A 147 12.37 -15.35 -6.60
C ARG A 147 11.71 -15.45 -5.22
N TRP A 148 10.38 -15.47 -5.22
CA TRP A 148 9.55 -15.62 -4.02
C TRP A 148 8.84 -16.96 -4.05
N GLU A 149 8.81 -17.65 -2.93
CA GLU A 149 8.12 -18.93 -2.79
C GLU A 149 6.67 -18.74 -2.34
N TYR A 150 6.47 -17.93 -1.29
CA TYR A 150 5.15 -17.68 -0.72
C TYR A 150 4.63 -16.28 -1.06
N LEU A 151 3.31 -16.16 -1.20
CA LEU A 151 2.62 -14.89 -1.45
C LEU A 151 2.85 -13.88 -0.31
N ILE A 152 2.76 -14.34 0.93
CA ILE A 152 2.93 -13.47 2.11
C ILE A 152 4.28 -12.76 2.12
N ASP A 153 5.35 -13.40 1.64
CA ASP A 153 6.70 -12.85 1.71
C ASP A 153 6.88 -11.65 0.77
N ILE A 154 6.34 -11.73 -0.46
CA ILE A 154 6.35 -10.60 -1.38
C ILE A 154 5.39 -9.49 -0.93
N ASP A 155 4.21 -9.84 -0.41
CA ASP A 155 3.25 -8.85 0.09
C ASP A 155 3.87 -8.01 1.21
N GLU A 156 4.55 -8.66 2.17
CA GLU A 156 5.24 -7.95 3.23
C GLU A 156 6.44 -7.14 2.74
N ALA A 157 7.21 -7.64 1.75
CA ALA A 157 8.32 -6.89 1.17
C ALA A 157 7.85 -5.59 0.51
N LEU A 158 6.77 -5.67 -0.28
CA LEU A 158 6.16 -4.51 -0.93
C LEU A 158 5.48 -3.58 0.07
N LEU A 159 4.84 -4.12 1.11
CA LEU A 159 4.27 -3.30 2.16
C LEU A 159 5.37 -2.55 2.94
N ARG A 160 6.49 -3.18 3.28
CA ARG A 160 7.64 -2.50 3.91
C ARG A 160 8.16 -1.35 3.04
N LEU A 161 8.30 -1.56 1.73
CA LEU A 161 8.69 -0.50 0.79
C LEU A 161 7.72 0.70 0.84
N LEU A 162 6.42 0.44 0.87
CA LEU A 162 5.41 1.50 0.99
C LEU A 162 5.45 2.17 2.36
N LEU A 163 5.60 1.42 3.46
CA LEU A 163 5.71 2.01 4.79
C LEU A 163 6.91 2.96 4.88
N ASP A 164 8.06 2.54 4.34
CA ASP A 164 9.26 3.39 4.26
C ASP A 164 9.00 4.64 3.41
N GLY A 165 8.39 4.47 2.23
CA GLY A 165 8.14 5.60 1.32
C GLY A 165 7.13 6.61 1.83
N PHE A 166 6.20 6.18 2.68
CA PHE A 166 5.26 7.05 3.36
C PHE A 166 5.77 7.54 4.73
N GLY A 167 6.99 7.14 5.15
CA GLY A 167 7.55 7.50 6.45
C GLY A 167 6.71 7.01 7.63
N LEU A 168 6.09 5.83 7.50
CA LEU A 168 5.26 5.22 8.54
C LEU A 168 6.11 4.23 9.37
N PRO A 169 6.39 4.51 10.65
CA PRO A 169 7.25 3.66 11.50
C PRO A 169 6.48 2.43 12.03
N VAL A 170 5.94 1.63 11.11
CA VAL A 170 5.05 0.50 11.40
C VAL A 170 5.82 -0.80 11.28
N THR A 171 5.87 -1.56 12.36
CA THR A 171 6.41 -2.93 12.36
C THR A 171 5.34 -3.93 11.96
N LEU A 172 5.68 -4.85 11.07
CA LEU A 172 4.82 -5.96 10.67
C LEU A 172 5.01 -7.15 11.63
N VAL A 173 3.92 -7.65 12.20
CA VAL A 173 3.92 -8.85 13.05
C VAL A 173 2.93 -9.85 12.48
N ARG A 174 3.38 -11.05 12.11
CA ARG A 174 2.46 -12.11 11.66
C ARG A 174 1.63 -12.60 12.83
N ALA A 175 0.33 -12.73 12.64
CA ALA A 175 -0.55 -13.20 13.70
C ALA A 175 -0.29 -14.69 14.02
N SER A 176 0.21 -15.47 13.07
CA SER A 176 0.63 -16.86 13.30
C SER A 176 1.82 -17.02 14.26
N THR A 177 2.60 -15.97 14.52
CA THR A 177 3.70 -16.01 15.51
C THR A 177 3.26 -15.59 16.92
N LEU A 178 1.98 -15.24 17.10
CA LEU A 178 1.41 -14.89 18.40
C LEU A 178 0.62 -16.08 18.96
N PRO A 179 0.54 -16.24 20.30
CA PRO A 179 -0.23 -17.31 20.93
C PRO A 179 -1.74 -16.97 20.90
N VAL A 180 -2.30 -16.88 19.71
CA VAL A 180 -3.68 -16.43 19.47
C VAL A 180 -4.55 -17.57 18.99
N ALA A 181 -5.81 -17.57 19.42
CA ALA A 181 -6.80 -18.57 19.09
C ALA A 181 -8.10 -17.93 18.55
N GLY A 182 -9.00 -18.80 18.07
CA GLY A 182 -10.29 -18.38 17.54
C GLY A 182 -10.28 -18.04 16.06
N ARG A 183 -11.43 -17.55 15.57
CA ARG A 183 -11.66 -17.19 14.17
C ARG A 183 -12.52 -15.92 14.11
N LYS A 184 -12.47 -15.19 12.98
CA LYS A 184 -13.27 -13.98 12.76
C LYS A 184 -13.12 -13.01 13.95
N THR A 185 -14.22 -12.48 14.50
CA THR A 185 -14.21 -11.56 15.64
C THR A 185 -13.49 -12.12 16.86
N ALA A 186 -13.63 -13.42 17.16
CA ALA A 186 -12.98 -14.01 18.32
C ALA A 186 -11.44 -13.95 18.23
N LEU A 187 -10.88 -14.14 17.01
CA LEU A 187 -9.46 -13.95 16.77
C LEU A 187 -9.02 -12.51 16.99
N LEU A 188 -9.82 -11.53 16.52
CA LEU A 188 -9.52 -10.11 16.71
C LEU A 188 -9.59 -9.71 18.18
N THR A 189 -10.57 -10.23 18.91
CA THR A 189 -10.69 -10.05 20.36
C THR A 189 -9.49 -10.62 21.10
N ASP A 190 -9.07 -11.83 20.76
CA ASP A 190 -7.91 -12.46 21.39
C ASP A 190 -6.61 -11.71 21.06
N LEU A 191 -6.45 -11.24 19.82
CA LEU A 191 -5.35 -10.36 19.44
C LEU A 191 -5.32 -9.08 20.27
N CYS A 192 -6.46 -8.41 20.47
CA CYS A 192 -6.52 -7.22 21.33
C CYS A 192 -6.04 -7.54 22.75
N ARG A 193 -6.46 -8.69 23.31
CA ARG A 193 -6.01 -9.13 24.65
C ARG A 193 -4.51 -9.35 24.69
N GLN A 194 -3.95 -10.07 23.72
CA GLN A 194 -2.51 -10.39 23.64
C GLN A 194 -1.65 -9.15 23.43
N THR A 195 -2.16 -8.12 22.76
CA THR A 195 -1.44 -6.85 22.53
C THR A 195 -1.76 -5.78 23.57
N GLY A 196 -2.69 -6.02 24.50
CA GLY A 196 -3.18 -5.00 25.45
C GLY A 196 -4.00 -3.88 24.81
N ALA A 197 -4.44 -4.05 23.56
CA ALA A 197 -5.21 -3.05 22.84
C ALA A 197 -6.66 -2.99 23.36
N ARG A 198 -7.20 -1.77 23.47
CA ARG A 198 -8.59 -1.50 23.87
C ARG A 198 -9.45 -1.00 22.72
N VAL A 199 -8.82 -0.74 21.57
CA VAL A 199 -9.46 -0.28 20.36
C VAL A 199 -9.05 -1.20 19.22
N LEU A 200 -10.04 -1.77 18.53
CA LEU A 200 -9.83 -2.48 17.27
C LEU A 200 -10.14 -1.51 16.12
N ARG A 201 -9.16 -1.25 15.26
CA ARG A 201 -9.36 -0.44 14.06
C ARG A 201 -9.52 -1.30 12.82
N VAL A 202 -10.63 -1.12 12.11
CA VAL A 202 -10.98 -1.83 10.88
C VAL A 202 -11.20 -0.89 9.72
N GLY A 203 -11.22 -1.41 8.49
CA GLY A 203 -11.77 -0.67 7.35
C GLY A 203 -13.29 -0.85 7.24
N THR A 204 -13.93 -0.13 6.33
CA THR A 204 -15.39 -0.21 6.08
C THR A 204 -15.88 -1.63 5.77
N GLY A 205 -15.14 -2.40 4.97
CA GLY A 205 -15.49 -3.80 4.69
C GLY A 205 -15.35 -4.74 5.90
N GLY A 206 -14.73 -4.26 6.98
CA GLY A 206 -14.54 -5.01 8.23
C GLY A 206 -15.80 -5.10 9.08
N THR A 207 -16.64 -4.07 9.05
CA THR A 207 -17.74 -3.89 10.02
C THR A 207 -18.84 -4.93 9.89
N SER A 208 -19.08 -5.46 8.69
CA SER A 208 -20.19 -6.37 8.39
C SER A 208 -20.07 -7.75 9.02
N TYR A 209 -18.87 -8.16 9.46
CA TYR A 209 -18.64 -9.48 10.07
C TYR A 209 -18.23 -9.40 11.54
N LEU A 210 -18.14 -8.21 12.12
CA LEU A 210 -17.82 -8.04 13.53
C LEU A 210 -19.01 -8.42 14.42
N ASP A 211 -18.72 -9.10 15.52
CA ASP A 211 -19.71 -9.44 16.54
C ASP A 211 -19.63 -8.40 17.66
N ALA A 212 -20.65 -7.54 17.72
CA ALA A 212 -20.72 -6.45 18.69
C ALA A 212 -20.81 -6.95 20.14
N ALA A 213 -21.46 -8.09 20.38
CA ALA A 213 -21.60 -8.64 21.72
C ALA A 213 -20.25 -9.17 22.24
N LEU A 214 -19.50 -9.88 21.41
CA LEU A 214 -18.15 -10.36 21.76
C LEU A 214 -17.18 -9.20 22.04
N LEU A 215 -17.21 -8.15 21.21
CA LEU A 215 -16.34 -6.98 21.40
C LEU A 215 -16.72 -6.20 22.66
N LYS A 216 -18.02 -5.99 22.89
CA LYS A 216 -18.53 -5.32 24.10
C LYS A 216 -18.18 -6.10 25.36
N GLY A 217 -18.39 -7.42 25.36
CA GLY A 217 -18.04 -8.30 26.48
C GLY A 217 -16.54 -8.31 26.81
N ALA A 218 -15.69 -8.06 25.81
CA ALA A 218 -14.24 -7.92 25.98
C ALA A 218 -13.77 -6.48 26.29
N GLY A 219 -14.68 -5.50 26.37
CA GLY A 219 -14.34 -4.09 26.60
C GLY A 219 -13.59 -3.43 25.43
N ILE A 220 -13.76 -3.94 24.21
CA ILE A 220 -13.07 -3.45 23.00
C ILE A 220 -13.96 -2.46 22.26
N ARG A 221 -13.45 -1.23 22.05
CA ARG A 221 -14.07 -0.24 21.17
C ARG A 221 -13.65 -0.47 19.73
N VAL A 222 -14.45 -0.03 18.77
CA VAL A 222 -14.13 -0.15 17.35
C VAL A 222 -14.05 1.21 16.68
N GLU A 223 -12.94 1.44 15.97
CA GLU A 223 -12.75 2.56 15.06
C GLU A 223 -12.86 2.07 13.62
N VAL A 224 -13.64 2.78 12.80
CA VAL A 224 -13.76 2.51 11.37
C VAL A 224 -12.93 3.54 10.61
N ALA A 225 -11.85 3.07 9.99
CA ALA A 225 -11.04 3.88 9.12
C ALA A 225 -11.66 3.97 7.73
N THR A 226 -11.85 5.19 7.24
CA THR A 226 -12.18 5.47 5.86
C THR A 226 -11.08 6.30 5.21
N TYR A 227 -11.02 6.25 3.88
CA TYR A 227 -10.10 7.05 3.11
C TYR A 227 -10.82 7.65 1.91
N GLN A 228 -10.81 8.97 1.84
CA GLN A 228 -11.29 9.71 0.70
C GLN A 228 -10.10 10.42 0.06
N PRO A 229 -9.63 9.98 -1.12
CA PRO A 229 -8.51 10.62 -1.78
C PRO A 229 -8.82 12.09 -2.04
N PRO A 230 -7.92 13.03 -1.71
CA PRO A 230 -8.12 14.42 -2.11
C PRO A 230 -8.09 14.50 -3.65
N PRO A 231 -8.81 15.46 -4.26
CA PRO A 231 -8.91 15.57 -5.72
C PRO A 231 -7.56 15.61 -6.45
N THR A 232 -6.53 16.13 -5.78
CA THR A 232 -5.16 16.29 -6.30
C THR A 232 -4.28 15.04 -6.19
N SER A 233 -4.72 13.99 -5.48
CA SER A 233 -3.87 12.82 -5.17
C SER A 233 -3.58 11.91 -6.36
N GLY A 234 -4.39 11.94 -7.41
CA GLY A 234 -4.25 11.03 -8.55
C GLY A 234 -4.47 9.54 -8.24
N GLY A 235 -4.92 9.17 -7.04
CA GLY A 235 -4.94 7.77 -6.55
C GLY A 235 -6.04 6.85 -7.11
N SER A 236 -6.67 7.20 -8.23
CA SER A 236 -7.69 6.38 -8.89
C SER A 236 -7.54 6.41 -10.41
N ALA A 237 -8.08 5.38 -11.06
CA ALA A 237 -8.11 5.28 -12.52
C ALA A 237 -9.40 4.60 -12.99
N ILE A 238 -9.76 4.77 -14.26
CA ILE A 238 -10.99 4.19 -14.81
C ILE A 238 -10.77 2.72 -15.13
N ASN A 239 -11.56 1.82 -14.53
CA ASN A 239 -11.55 0.42 -14.90
C ASN A 239 -12.23 0.26 -16.28
N PRO A 240 -11.50 -0.14 -17.33
CA PRO A 240 -12.01 -0.16 -18.71
C PRO A 240 -13.15 -1.16 -18.91
N ARG A 241 -13.30 -2.17 -18.04
CA ARG A 241 -14.40 -3.14 -18.12
C ARG A 241 -15.72 -2.61 -17.55
N THR A 242 -15.64 -1.70 -16.57
CA THR A 242 -16.82 -1.25 -15.82
C THR A 242 -17.14 0.23 -16.01
N GLY A 243 -16.21 1.02 -16.57
CA GLY A 243 -16.32 2.48 -16.64
C GLY A 243 -16.21 3.20 -15.29
N ARG A 244 -16.05 2.47 -14.18
CA ARG A 244 -15.99 3.05 -12.82
C ARG A 244 -14.55 3.37 -12.42
N ALA A 245 -14.39 4.45 -11.66
CA ALA A 245 -13.13 4.73 -10.99
C ALA A 245 -12.83 3.65 -9.94
N VAL A 246 -11.60 3.14 -9.94
CA VAL A 246 -11.08 2.19 -8.96
C VAL A 246 -9.85 2.77 -8.28
N PRO A 247 -9.63 2.49 -6.99
CA PRO A 247 -8.40 2.92 -6.32
C PRO A 247 -7.19 2.21 -6.92
N LEU A 248 -6.09 2.94 -7.03
CA LEU A 248 -4.79 2.40 -7.39
C LEU A 248 -4.00 2.00 -6.13
N SER A 249 -2.94 1.22 -6.34
CA SER A 249 -1.89 1.02 -5.34
C SER A 249 -1.36 2.34 -4.82
N ALA A 250 -1.01 2.40 -3.53
CA ALA A 250 -0.32 3.52 -2.92
C ALA A 250 1.04 3.80 -3.58
N LEU A 251 1.60 2.81 -4.30
CA LEU A 251 2.78 2.99 -5.14
C LEU A 251 2.59 4.13 -6.16
N ASP A 252 1.38 4.30 -6.69
CA ASP A 252 1.10 5.40 -7.63
C ASP A 252 1.33 6.77 -6.99
N ALA A 253 0.80 6.97 -5.78
CA ALA A 253 0.99 8.20 -5.04
C ALA A 253 2.46 8.40 -4.65
N LEU A 254 3.14 7.34 -4.21
CA LEU A 254 4.56 7.37 -3.85
C LEU A 254 5.44 7.84 -5.02
N LEU A 255 5.22 7.29 -6.22
CA LEU A 255 6.07 7.59 -7.37
C LEU A 255 5.79 8.96 -8.01
N HIS A 256 4.58 9.50 -7.84
CA HIS A 256 4.24 10.83 -8.36
C HIS A 256 4.49 11.96 -7.37
N HIS A 257 4.31 11.72 -6.07
CA HIS A 257 4.35 12.77 -5.04
C HIS A 257 5.49 12.62 -4.04
N GLY A 258 6.18 11.47 -4.00
CA GLY A 258 7.35 11.25 -3.16
C GLY A 258 7.08 11.55 -1.68
N PRO A 259 7.88 12.41 -1.01
CA PRO A 259 7.64 12.83 0.37
C PRO A 259 6.23 13.40 0.62
N GLY A 260 5.62 14.05 -0.38
CA GLY A 260 4.25 14.60 -0.28
C GLY A 260 3.16 13.53 -0.27
N ALA A 261 3.47 12.27 -0.60
CA ALA A 261 2.50 11.18 -0.55
C ALA A 261 1.95 10.93 0.87
N ARG A 262 2.76 11.19 1.91
CA ARG A 262 2.32 11.11 3.30
C ARG A 262 1.24 12.15 3.62
N ASP A 263 1.41 13.39 3.18
CA ASP A 263 0.42 14.46 3.40
C ASP A 263 -0.89 14.17 2.67
N LEU A 264 -0.81 13.61 1.46
CA LEU A 264 -1.99 13.11 0.74
C LEU A 264 -2.70 12.00 1.52
N LEU A 265 -1.95 11.07 2.11
CA LEU A 265 -2.50 10.01 2.95
C LEU A 265 -3.22 10.58 4.18
N LEU A 266 -2.59 11.49 4.90
CA LEU A 266 -3.13 12.09 6.12
C LEU A 266 -4.35 12.95 5.83
N SER A 267 -4.32 13.76 4.76
CA SER A 267 -5.44 14.63 4.39
C SER A 267 -6.70 13.88 4.00
N GLY A 268 -6.57 12.65 3.46
CA GLY A 268 -7.69 11.80 3.07
C GLY A 268 -8.16 10.80 4.14
N ALA A 269 -7.37 10.57 5.19
CA ALA A 269 -7.69 9.60 6.23
C ALA A 269 -8.76 10.13 7.21
N ARG A 270 -9.74 9.30 7.55
CA ARG A 270 -10.75 9.61 8.58
C ARG A 270 -10.96 8.40 9.49
N LEU A 271 -11.31 8.66 10.74
CA LEU A 271 -11.68 7.66 11.73
C LEU A 271 -13.07 7.99 12.27
N HIS A 272 -13.92 6.98 12.35
CA HIS A 272 -15.29 7.08 12.86
C HIS A 272 -15.51 6.08 13.98
N THR A 273 -16.42 6.37 14.90
CA THR A 273 -16.80 5.39 15.92
C THR A 273 -17.78 4.39 15.30
N TRP A 274 -17.60 3.09 15.53
CA TRP A 274 -18.42 2.06 14.87
C TRP A 274 -19.96 2.16 15.04
N PRO A 275 -20.56 2.70 16.12
CA PRO A 275 -22.02 2.90 16.17
C PRO A 275 -22.53 4.01 15.23
N GLU A 276 -21.65 4.92 14.80
CA GLU A 276 -21.98 6.06 13.91
C GLU A 276 -21.99 5.65 12.43
N VAL A 277 -21.59 4.41 12.13
CA VAL A 277 -21.50 3.85 10.78
C VAL A 277 -22.55 2.74 10.65
N HIS A 278 -23.82 3.07 10.87
CA HIS A 278 -24.92 2.22 10.44
C HIS A 278 -25.43 2.69 9.07
N PRO A 279 -25.75 1.74 8.15
CA PRO A 279 -26.30 2.05 6.83
C PRO A 279 -27.67 2.73 6.92
#